data_AF-A0A9Q4FUD0-F1
#
_entry.id   AF-A0A9Q4FUD0-F1
#
_cell.length_a   1.000
_cell.length_b   1.000
_cell.length_c   1.000
_cell.angle_alpha   90.00
_cell.angle_beta   90.00
_cell.angle_gamma   90.00
#
_symmetry.space_group_name_H-M   'P 1'
#
loop_
_entity.id
_entity.type
_entity.pdbx_description
1 polymer ?
#
loop_
_entity_poly.entity_id
_entity_poly.type
_entity_poly.pdbx_seq_one_letter_code
_entity_poly.pdbx_strand_id
1 'polypeptide(L)'
;MVTQAYAQEAELPADDHGTEAAGAADAMHVEEGVHADPTADTHATTEAHGDEAHSDVFPPFDPATFPSQLLWLAISFGALYILMSKLALPRIGGILENRKTLIDADLAAADADRQKTDAAIAAYEAALAEAKAKAQGIANQNREAIQADLASKRSAAEADLSSKVSAAEARIAQTKAEALTHVDEIAAETAQAVVGQLVGDVPADSVRAAVAKVKG
;
A
#
# COMPACT_ATOMS: atom_id res chain seq x y z
N MET A 1 9.62 23.79 -8.35
CA MET A 1 10.69 22.95 -7.76
C MET A 1 10.10 21.57 -7.54
N VAL A 2 10.28 20.70 -8.54
CA VAL A 2 9.85 19.29 -8.51
C VAL A 2 11.10 18.46 -8.76
N THR A 3 11.29 17.50 -7.88
CA THR A 3 12.37 16.55 -7.68
C THR A 3 12.83 15.79 -8.93
N GLN A 4 14.09 16.00 -9.35
CA GLN A 4 14.89 15.02 -10.10
C GLN A 4 16.02 14.55 -9.20
N ALA A 5 15.83 13.39 -8.56
CA ALA A 5 16.87 12.69 -7.83
C ALA A 5 16.46 11.24 -7.63
N TYR A 6 16.54 10.41 -8.69
CA TYR A 6 16.87 8.98 -8.60
C TYR A 6 17.04 8.39 -10.00
N ALA A 7 18.25 8.47 -10.54
CA ALA A 7 18.71 7.60 -11.61
C ALA A 7 20.15 7.23 -11.23
N GLN A 8 20.26 6.22 -10.37
CA GLN A 8 21.54 5.66 -9.94
C GLN A 8 21.80 4.43 -10.79
N GLU A 9 22.86 4.53 -11.59
CA GLU A 9 23.45 3.48 -12.43
C GLU A 9 23.65 2.19 -11.64
N ALA A 10 23.11 1.10 -12.18
CA ALA A 10 23.41 -0.25 -11.75
C ALA A 10 24.69 -0.71 -12.47
N GLU A 11 25.83 -0.58 -11.79
CA GLU A 11 27.10 -1.16 -12.24
C GLU A 11 27.23 -2.56 -11.60
N LEU A 12 27.09 -3.59 -12.43
CA LEU A 12 27.26 -5.00 -12.08
C LEU A 12 28.77 -5.32 -12.03
N PRO A 13 29.30 -6.00 -10.99
CA PRO A 13 30.66 -6.50 -11.03
C PRO A 13 30.77 -7.71 -11.97
N ALA A 14 31.66 -7.59 -12.94
CA ALA A 14 32.03 -8.63 -13.89
C ALA A 14 32.83 -9.76 -13.21
N ASP A 15 32.33 -10.98 -13.39
CA ASP A 15 33.00 -12.25 -13.71
C ASP A 15 34.44 -12.50 -13.21
N ASP A 16 34.58 -13.50 -12.32
CA ASP A 16 35.76 -14.37 -12.30
C ASP A 16 35.32 -15.84 -12.12
N HIS A 17 36.11 -16.70 -12.77
CA HIS A 17 36.22 -18.15 -12.65
C HIS A 17 35.45 -19.03 -13.64
N GLY A 18 36.26 -19.61 -14.54
CA GLY A 18 36.28 -21.06 -14.69
C GLY A 18 35.89 -21.59 -16.06
N THR A 19 36.81 -21.58 -17.01
CA THR A 19 36.72 -22.50 -18.15
C THR A 19 38.11 -22.86 -18.65
N GLU A 20 38.63 -24.00 -18.23
CA GLU A 20 39.67 -24.70 -18.99
C GLU A 20 39.56 -26.21 -18.71
N ALA A 21 39.03 -26.94 -19.70
CA ALA A 21 39.14 -28.38 -19.82
C ALA A 21 39.12 -28.76 -21.31
N ALA A 22 39.94 -29.77 -21.63
CA ALA A 22 40.26 -30.37 -22.94
C ALA A 22 41.37 -29.65 -23.73
N GLY A 23 42.43 -30.30 -24.23
CA GLY A 23 42.80 -31.72 -24.33
C GLY A 23 43.84 -31.89 -25.46
N ALA A 24 44.50 -33.06 -25.48
CA ALA A 24 45.43 -33.60 -26.51
C ALA A 24 46.84 -32.97 -26.58
N ALA A 25 47.95 -33.67 -26.28
CA ALA A 25 48.55 -34.92 -26.78
C ALA A 25 49.59 -34.70 -27.91
N ASP A 26 50.74 -35.34 -27.68
CA ASP A 26 51.74 -35.83 -28.65
C ASP A 26 53.09 -35.09 -28.79
N ALA A 27 54.11 -35.92 -29.03
CA ALA A 27 55.50 -35.67 -29.46
C ALA A 27 56.64 -35.94 -28.43
N MET A 28 57.00 -37.22 -28.44
CA MET A 28 58.27 -37.91 -28.14
C MET A 28 59.59 -37.19 -28.51
N HIS A 29 60.67 -37.67 -27.86
CA HIS A 29 62.13 -37.60 -28.14
C HIS A 29 62.92 -36.64 -27.23
N VAL A 30 64.08 -36.96 -26.64
CA VAL A 30 65.02 -38.10 -26.64
C VAL A 30 65.86 -37.97 -25.37
N GLU A 31 66.08 -39.09 -24.66
CA GLU A 31 67.16 -39.23 -23.69
C GLU A 31 68.50 -39.39 -24.41
N GLU A 32 69.52 -38.67 -23.94
CA GLU A 32 70.91 -39.03 -24.16
C GLU A 32 71.58 -39.13 -22.78
N GLY A 33 71.96 -40.35 -22.40
CA GLY A 33 72.51 -40.66 -21.09
C GLY A 33 74.00 -40.38 -20.98
N VAL A 34 74.47 -40.31 -19.74
CA VAL A 34 75.82 -40.76 -19.38
C VAL A 34 75.70 -41.59 -18.09
N HIS A 35 76.04 -42.86 -18.24
CA HIS A 35 76.16 -43.88 -17.20
C HIS A 35 77.29 -43.56 -16.21
N ALA A 36 77.03 -43.76 -14.92
CA ALA A 36 78.01 -44.29 -13.99
C ALA A 36 77.28 -45.17 -12.95
N ASP A 37 77.64 -46.44 -13.00
CA ASP A 37 77.18 -47.60 -12.24
C ASP A 37 77.45 -47.50 -10.72
N PRO A 38 76.52 -47.96 -9.87
CA PRO A 38 76.95 -48.74 -8.71
C PRO A 38 76.05 -49.97 -8.50
N THR A 39 76.12 -50.94 -9.41
CA THR A 39 75.88 -52.35 -9.09
C THR A 39 77.14 -52.93 -8.45
N ALA A 40 77.46 -52.45 -7.25
CA ALA A 40 78.45 -53.07 -6.39
C ALA A 40 78.07 -52.69 -4.96
N ASP A 41 77.29 -53.56 -4.31
CA ASP A 41 77.30 -53.85 -2.86
C ASP A 41 75.97 -54.51 -2.46
N THR A 42 75.74 -55.71 -3.01
CA THR A 42 74.81 -56.66 -2.41
C THR A 42 75.51 -57.31 -1.21
N HIS A 43 75.48 -56.65 -0.05
CA HIS A 43 75.85 -57.28 1.22
C HIS A 43 74.59 -57.80 1.91
N ALA A 44 74.20 -59.02 1.54
CA ALA A 44 73.38 -59.86 2.40
C ALA A 44 74.32 -60.59 3.37
N THR A 45 74.53 -60.04 4.55
CA THR A 45 75.20 -60.72 5.66
C THR A 45 74.16 -61.09 6.70
N THR A 46 73.76 -62.37 6.69
CA THR A 46 73.07 -63.01 7.82
C THR A 46 74.13 -63.32 8.87
N GLU A 47 74.20 -62.50 9.91
CA GLU A 47 74.95 -62.82 11.13
C GLU A 47 73.95 -63.32 12.16
N ALA A 48 73.88 -64.66 12.28
CA ALA A 48 73.19 -65.33 13.37
C ALA A 48 74.12 -65.37 14.58
N HIS A 49 73.94 -64.43 15.51
CA HIS A 49 74.47 -64.57 16.87
C HIS A 49 73.47 -65.38 17.70
N GLY A 50 73.72 -66.69 17.81
CA GLY A 50 73.17 -67.51 18.88
C GLY A 50 74.18 -67.57 20.02
N ASP A 51 73.82 -67.06 21.20
CA ASP A 51 73.50 -67.90 22.36
C ASP A 51 72.93 -67.05 23.51
N GLU A 52 72.16 -67.70 24.39
CA GLU A 52 71.56 -67.22 25.65
C GLU A 52 70.08 -66.76 25.61
N ALA A 53 69.21 -67.77 25.80
CA ALA A 53 67.84 -67.76 26.29
C ALA A 53 67.14 -66.42 26.61
N HIS A 54 66.38 -65.87 25.66
CA HIS A 54 65.13 -65.14 25.91
C HIS A 54 64.19 -65.32 24.70
N SER A 55 62.89 -65.48 24.94
CA SER A 55 61.85 -65.74 23.94
C SER A 55 61.86 -64.74 22.78
N ASP A 56 62.10 -65.22 21.57
CA ASP A 56 62.21 -64.44 20.33
C ASP A 56 60.83 -63.90 19.91
N VAL A 57 60.49 -62.71 20.41
CA VAL A 57 59.33 -61.93 19.99
C VAL A 57 59.78 -61.00 18.87
N PHE A 58 59.05 -60.97 17.75
CA PHE A 58 59.31 -60.05 16.63
C PHE A 58 59.59 -58.64 17.17
N PRO A 59 60.76 -58.02 16.89
CA PRO A 59 61.21 -56.82 17.61
C PRO A 59 60.19 -55.65 17.68
N PRO A 60 59.33 -55.42 16.67
CA PRO A 60 58.21 -54.47 16.75
C PRO A 60 57.06 -54.80 17.72
N PHE A 61 56.96 -56.04 18.20
CA PHE A 61 55.90 -56.53 19.10
C PHE A 61 56.44 -56.95 20.48
N ASP A 62 57.63 -56.48 20.88
CA ASP A 62 58.14 -56.70 22.23
C ASP A 62 57.27 -55.97 23.28
N PRO A 63 56.52 -56.71 24.14
CA PRO A 63 55.62 -56.13 25.13
C PRO A 63 56.35 -55.30 26.20
N ALA A 64 57.68 -55.40 26.32
CA ALA A 64 58.47 -54.56 27.22
C ALA A 64 58.45 -53.07 26.84
N THR A 65 58.20 -52.74 25.56
CA THR A 65 58.18 -51.36 25.04
C THR A 65 56.79 -50.69 25.12
N PHE A 66 55.72 -51.49 25.16
CA PHE A 66 54.33 -51.02 25.19
C PHE A 66 54.01 -50.08 26.36
N PRO A 67 54.50 -50.30 27.60
CA PRO A 67 54.23 -49.37 28.70
C PRO A 67 54.75 -47.94 28.43
N SER A 68 55.92 -47.80 27.82
CA SER A 68 56.49 -46.49 27.47
C SER A 68 55.70 -45.80 26.35
N GLN A 69 55.31 -46.57 25.32
CA GLN A 69 54.49 -46.04 24.23
C GLN A 69 53.09 -45.65 24.71
N LEU A 70 52.48 -46.44 25.59
CA LEU A 70 51.19 -46.11 26.21
C LEU A 70 51.29 -44.90 27.14
N LEU A 71 52.40 -44.75 27.87
CA LEU A 71 52.65 -43.55 28.70
C LEU A 71 52.72 -42.29 27.84
N TRP A 72 53.52 -42.30 26.77
CA TRP A 72 53.62 -41.16 25.85
C TRP A 72 52.33 -40.90 25.07
N LEU A 73 51.62 -41.96 24.66
CA LEU A 73 50.30 -41.84 24.06
C LEU A 73 49.32 -41.18 25.03
N ALA A 74 49.30 -41.60 26.30
CA ALA A 74 48.43 -41.01 27.31
C ALA A 74 48.77 -39.54 27.58
N ILE A 75 50.05 -39.18 27.63
CA ILE A 75 50.50 -37.79 27.80
C ILE A 75 50.09 -36.93 26.60
N SER A 76 50.40 -37.36 25.38
CA SER A 76 50.09 -36.61 24.15
C SER A 76 48.59 -36.53 23.89
N PHE A 77 47.85 -37.62 24.09
CA PHE A 77 46.39 -37.65 23.99
C PHE A 77 45.75 -36.76 25.06
N GLY A 78 46.24 -36.80 26.30
CA GLY A 78 45.78 -35.92 27.37
C GLY A 78 46.01 -34.44 27.06
N ALA A 79 47.20 -34.09 26.54
CA ALA A 79 47.51 -32.73 26.11
C ALA A 79 46.58 -32.27 24.97
N LEU A 80 46.36 -33.12 23.96
CA LEU A 80 45.44 -32.84 22.86
C LEU A 80 43.99 -32.71 23.35
N TYR A 81 43.54 -33.57 24.26
CA TYR A 81 42.21 -33.51 24.85
C TYR A 81 41.98 -32.20 25.60
N ILE A 82 42.97 -31.73 26.38
CA ILE A 82 42.88 -30.44 27.07
C ILE A 82 42.83 -29.29 26.07
N LEU A 83 43.64 -29.33 25.00
CA LEU A 83 43.62 -28.32 23.95
C LEU A 83 42.25 -28.25 23.25
N MET A 84 41.69 -29.40 22.87
CA MET A 84 40.39 -29.48 22.22
C MET A 84 39.26 -29.04 23.15
N SER A 85 39.27 -29.50 24.40
CA SER A 85 38.22 -29.17 25.37
C SER A 85 38.25 -27.70 25.80
N LYS A 86 39.43 -27.10 25.96
CA LYS A 86 39.56 -25.72 26.43
C LYS A 86 39.63 -24.67 25.32
N LEU A 87 39.93 -25.03 24.07
CA LEU A 87 40.07 -24.05 22.98
C LEU A 87 39.13 -24.32 21.79
N ALA A 88 39.10 -25.55 21.27
CA ALA A 88 38.31 -25.85 20.08
C ALA A 88 36.79 -25.83 20.36
N LEU A 89 36.34 -26.58 21.38
CA LEU A 89 34.93 -26.63 21.77
C LEU A 89 34.34 -25.26 22.16
N PRO A 90 34.97 -24.44 23.03
CA PRO A 90 34.39 -23.15 23.39
C PRO A 90 34.36 -22.16 22.21
N ARG A 91 35.32 -22.22 21.27
CA ARG A 91 35.28 -21.39 20.06
C ARG A 91 34.11 -21.77 19.15
N ILE A 92 33.87 -23.06 18.93
CA ILE A 92 32.75 -23.52 18.10
C ILE A 92 31.41 -23.22 18.79
N GLY A 93 31.32 -23.44 20.10
CA GLY A 93 30.14 -23.10 20.89
C GLY A 93 29.78 -21.62 20.82
N GLY A 94 30.78 -20.73 20.94
CA GLY A 94 30.57 -19.28 20.81
C GLY A 94 30.07 -18.85 19.43
N ILE A 95 30.59 -19.45 18.34
CA ILE A 95 30.11 -19.17 16.97
C ILE A 95 28.66 -19.63 16.81
N LEU A 96 28.34 -20.82 17.30
CA LEU A 96 26.99 -21.38 17.16
C LEU A 96 25.97 -20.57 17.96
N GLU A 97 26.32 -20.15 19.16
CA GLU A 97 25.49 -19.26 19.99
C GLU A 97 25.31 -17.89 19.34
N ASN A 98 26.38 -17.30 18.80
CA ASN A 98 26.29 -16.01 18.10
C ASN A 98 25.38 -16.10 16.87
N ARG A 99 25.52 -17.15 16.05
CA ARG A 99 24.63 -17.37 14.90
C ARG A 99 23.19 -17.57 15.33
N LYS A 100 22.95 -18.36 16.38
CA LYS A 100 21.60 -18.55 16.93
C LYS A 100 21.00 -17.23 17.41
N THR A 101 21.76 -16.45 18.17
CA THR A 101 21.32 -15.14 18.67
C THR A 101 20.98 -14.20 17.53
N LEU A 102 21.81 -14.14 16.48
CA LEU A 102 21.53 -13.31 15.30
C LEU A 102 20.28 -13.77 14.56
N ILE A 103 20.12 -15.08 14.32
CA ILE A 103 18.92 -15.63 13.67
C ILE A 103 17.67 -15.32 14.50
N ASP A 104 17.72 -15.54 15.81
CA ASP A 104 16.60 -15.27 16.71
C ASP A 104 16.26 -13.77 16.71
N ALA A 105 17.27 -12.89 16.69
CA ALA A 105 17.09 -11.44 16.60
C ALA A 105 16.51 -11.00 15.25
N ASP A 106 17.00 -11.55 14.14
CA ASP A 106 16.52 -11.26 12.79
C ASP A 106 15.07 -11.73 12.60
N LEU A 107 14.73 -12.91 13.12
CA LEU A 107 13.35 -13.43 13.12
C LEU A 107 12.43 -12.53 13.96
N ALA A 108 12.85 -12.14 15.16
CA ALA A 108 12.08 -11.24 16.01
C ALA A 108 11.88 -9.85 15.36
N ALA A 109 12.90 -9.32 14.69
CA ALA A 109 12.81 -8.07 13.95
C ALA A 109 11.84 -8.19 12.76
N ALA A 110 11.94 -9.28 11.98
CA ALA A 110 11.05 -9.55 10.86
C ALA A 110 9.59 -9.69 11.31
N ASP A 111 9.34 -10.40 12.41
CA ASP A 111 8.00 -10.53 12.98
C ASP A 111 7.46 -9.19 13.50
N ALA A 112 8.30 -8.38 14.14
CA ALA A 112 7.91 -7.04 14.60
C ALA A 112 7.56 -6.11 13.42
N ASP A 113 8.34 -6.14 12.34
CA ASP A 113 8.08 -5.33 11.16
C ASP A 113 6.86 -5.82 10.37
N ARG A 114 6.63 -7.14 10.34
CA ARG A 114 5.38 -7.72 9.85
C ARG A 114 4.18 -7.20 10.65
N GLN A 115 4.23 -7.28 11.98
CA GLN A 115 3.14 -6.81 12.84
C GLN A 115 2.88 -5.31 12.67
N LYS A 116 3.93 -4.48 12.55
CA LYS A 116 3.78 -3.04 12.26
C LYS A 116 3.12 -2.81 10.91
N THR A 117 3.49 -3.58 9.89
CA THR A 117 2.90 -3.49 8.55
C THR A 117 1.43 -3.89 8.58
N ASP A 118 1.10 -5.03 9.20
CA ASP A 118 -0.28 -5.51 9.35
C ASP A 118 -1.14 -4.49 10.12
N ALA A 119 -0.59 -3.90 11.20
CA ALA A 119 -1.26 -2.84 11.94
C ALA A 119 -1.46 -1.55 11.12
N ALA A 120 -0.46 -1.16 10.31
CA ALA A 120 -0.57 0.00 9.43
C ALA A 120 -1.60 -0.22 8.32
N ILE A 121 -1.67 -1.42 7.72
CA ILE A 121 -2.68 -1.81 6.74
C ILE A 121 -4.07 -1.73 7.38
N ALA A 122 -4.26 -2.34 8.56
CA ALA A 122 -5.54 -2.32 9.26
C ALA A 122 -5.98 -0.88 9.60
N ALA A 123 -5.06 -0.03 10.07
CA ALA A 123 -5.35 1.37 10.35
C ALA A 123 -5.70 2.16 9.08
N TYR A 124 -4.99 1.92 7.98
CA TYR A 124 -5.27 2.53 6.68
C TYR A 124 -6.65 2.14 6.15
N GLU A 125 -6.99 0.85 6.19
CA GLU A 125 -8.29 0.34 5.76
C GLU A 125 -9.43 0.89 6.62
N ALA A 126 -9.24 0.95 7.95
CA ALA A 126 -10.19 1.56 8.87
C ALA A 126 -10.41 3.05 8.58
N ALA A 127 -9.32 3.81 8.38
CA ALA A 127 -9.41 5.22 8.04
C ALA A 127 -10.10 5.45 6.69
N LEU A 128 -9.86 4.59 5.70
CA LEU A 128 -10.52 4.65 4.40
C LEU A 128 -12.02 4.34 4.51
N ALA A 129 -12.39 3.33 5.31
CA ALA A 129 -13.79 2.98 5.57
C ALA A 129 -14.53 4.11 6.29
N GLU A 130 -13.92 4.71 7.33
CA GLU A 130 -14.46 5.85 8.06
C GLU A 130 -14.63 7.07 7.14
N ALA A 131 -13.61 7.40 6.33
CA ALA A 131 -13.68 8.50 5.38
C ALA A 131 -14.82 8.32 4.36
N LYS A 132 -15.00 7.11 3.82
CA LYS A 132 -16.11 6.78 2.92
C LYS A 132 -17.47 6.90 3.62
N ALA A 133 -17.60 6.38 4.83
CA ALA A 133 -18.83 6.49 5.61
C ALA A 133 -19.17 7.95 5.93
N LYS A 134 -18.18 8.76 6.31
CA LYS A 134 -18.35 10.20 6.56
C LYS A 134 -18.73 10.96 5.30
N ALA A 135 -18.10 10.66 4.16
CA ALA A 135 -18.45 11.27 2.88
C ALA A 135 -19.89 10.96 2.48
N GLN A 136 -20.33 9.70 2.62
CA GLN A 136 -21.71 9.29 2.38
C GLN A 136 -22.68 9.98 3.35
N GLY A 137 -22.32 10.07 4.64
CA GLY A 137 -23.10 10.79 5.65
C GLY A 137 -23.30 12.26 5.29
N ILE A 138 -22.23 12.98 4.92
CA ILE A 138 -22.30 14.38 4.49
C ILE A 138 -23.13 14.53 3.22
N ALA A 139 -22.96 13.63 2.24
CA ALA A 139 -23.74 13.67 1.00
C ALA A 139 -25.24 13.50 1.28
N ASN A 140 -25.62 12.58 2.15
CA ASN A 140 -27.02 12.36 2.53
C ASN A 140 -27.58 13.55 3.31
N GLN A 141 -26.86 14.05 4.31
CA GLN A 141 -27.26 15.24 5.09
C GLN A 141 -27.47 16.47 4.19
N ASN A 142 -26.54 16.73 3.27
CA ASN A 142 -26.67 17.83 2.33
C ASN A 142 -27.86 17.63 1.40
N ARG A 143 -28.11 16.40 0.92
CA ARG A 143 -29.25 16.11 0.05
C ARG A 143 -30.58 16.33 0.78
N GLU A 144 -30.66 15.94 2.04
CA GLU A 144 -31.84 16.17 2.89
C GLU A 144 -32.05 17.67 3.17
N ALA A 145 -30.99 18.39 3.53
CA ALA A 145 -31.03 19.83 3.77
C ALA A 145 -31.45 20.61 2.52
N ILE A 146 -30.91 20.27 1.35
CA ILE A 146 -31.28 20.88 0.06
C ILE A 146 -32.74 20.58 -0.27
N GLN A 147 -33.22 19.35 -0.04
CA GLN A 147 -34.63 19.01 -0.29
C GLN A 147 -35.57 19.80 0.63
N ALA A 148 -35.21 19.95 1.91
CA ALA A 148 -35.98 20.74 2.86
C ALA A 148 -36.01 22.24 2.48
N ASP A 149 -34.86 22.82 2.13
CA ASP A 149 -34.75 24.21 1.68
C ASP A 149 -35.54 24.44 0.38
N LEU A 150 -35.45 23.51 -0.57
CA LEU A 150 -36.21 23.58 -1.83
C LEU A 150 -37.72 23.51 -1.58
N ALA A 151 -38.17 22.62 -0.70
CA ALA A 151 -39.59 22.52 -0.34
C ALA A 151 -40.09 23.80 0.33
N SER A 152 -39.30 24.38 1.25
CA SER A 152 -39.62 25.65 1.91
C SER A 152 -39.70 26.81 0.92
N LYS A 153 -38.69 26.99 0.07
CA LYS A 153 -38.66 28.03 -0.96
C LYS A 153 -39.79 27.87 -1.97
N ARG A 154 -40.12 26.64 -2.36
CA ARG A 154 -41.24 26.34 -3.23
C ARG A 154 -42.56 26.75 -2.60
N SER A 155 -42.80 26.36 -1.34
CA SER A 155 -44.01 26.73 -0.62
C SER A 155 -44.15 28.25 -0.46
N ALA A 156 -43.06 28.95 -0.14
CA ALA A 156 -43.04 30.41 -0.04
C ALA A 156 -43.35 31.08 -1.40
N ALA A 157 -42.77 30.58 -2.49
CA ALA A 157 -43.02 31.09 -3.83
C ALA A 157 -44.46 30.83 -4.29
N GLU A 158 -45.02 29.66 -3.99
CA GLU A 158 -46.42 29.33 -4.27
C GLU A 158 -47.38 30.25 -3.48
N ALA A 159 -47.08 30.54 -2.21
CA ALA A 159 -47.87 31.48 -1.40
C ALA A 159 -47.81 32.92 -1.92
N ASP A 160 -46.62 33.42 -2.26
CA ASP A 160 -46.44 34.76 -2.86
C ASP A 160 -47.15 34.87 -4.21
N LEU A 161 -47.05 33.84 -5.06
CA LEU A 161 -47.75 33.79 -6.33
C LEU A 161 -49.27 33.81 -6.14
N SER A 162 -49.80 33.01 -5.21
CA SER A 162 -51.23 33.00 -4.90
C SER A 162 -51.73 34.36 -4.42
N SER A 163 -50.96 35.05 -3.59
CA SER A 163 -51.27 36.40 -3.11
C SER A 163 -51.30 37.40 -4.26
N LYS A 164 -50.30 37.37 -5.15
CA LYS A 164 -50.22 38.24 -6.33
C LYS A 164 -51.36 37.99 -7.31
N VAL A 165 -51.74 36.74 -7.54
CA VAL A 165 -52.90 36.39 -8.38
C VAL A 165 -54.17 36.96 -7.78
N SER A 166 -54.42 36.74 -6.47
CA SER A 166 -55.61 37.29 -5.80
C SER A 166 -55.67 38.81 -5.84
N ALA A 167 -54.54 39.49 -5.62
CA ALA A 167 -54.45 40.95 -5.71
C ALA A 167 -54.70 41.47 -7.15
N ALA A 168 -54.17 40.77 -8.16
CA ALA A 168 -54.40 41.11 -9.56
C ALA A 168 -55.88 40.89 -9.94
N GLU A 169 -56.50 39.80 -9.51
CA GLU A 169 -57.92 39.53 -9.72
C GLU A 169 -58.81 40.61 -9.08
N ALA A 170 -58.51 41.01 -7.84
CA ALA A 170 -59.21 42.09 -7.16
C ALA A 170 -59.08 43.43 -7.92
N ARG A 171 -57.88 43.75 -8.41
CA ARG A 171 -57.63 44.97 -9.19
C ARG A 171 -58.36 44.95 -10.53
N ILE A 172 -58.37 43.81 -11.22
CA ILE A 172 -59.15 43.63 -12.46
C ILE A 172 -60.64 43.81 -12.19
N ALA A 173 -61.17 43.23 -11.11
CA ALA A 173 -62.58 43.37 -10.74
C ALA A 173 -62.95 44.83 -10.43
N GLN A 174 -62.08 45.55 -9.70
CA GLN A 174 -62.26 46.97 -9.41
C GLN A 174 -62.26 47.81 -10.69
N THR A 175 -61.21 47.69 -11.53
CA THR A 175 -61.12 48.45 -12.79
C THR A 175 -62.28 48.12 -13.73
N LYS A 176 -62.75 46.87 -13.75
CA LYS A 176 -63.96 46.50 -14.50
C LYS A 176 -65.20 47.22 -13.97
N ALA A 177 -65.38 47.28 -12.65
CA ALA A 177 -66.51 47.98 -12.04
C ALA A 177 -66.48 49.49 -12.35
N GLU A 178 -65.32 50.13 -12.20
CA GLU A 178 -65.10 51.55 -12.53
C GLU A 178 -65.36 51.84 -14.02
N ALA A 179 -64.83 51.00 -14.92
CA ALA A 179 -65.06 51.14 -16.35
C ALA A 179 -66.55 51.00 -16.72
N LEU A 180 -67.28 50.09 -16.07
CA LEU A 180 -68.72 49.95 -16.29
C LEU A 180 -69.51 51.18 -15.81
N THR A 181 -69.09 51.82 -14.72
CA THR A 181 -69.69 53.10 -14.27
C THR A 181 -69.46 54.21 -15.29
N HIS A 182 -68.24 54.35 -15.81
CA HIS A 182 -67.95 55.34 -16.85
C HIS A 182 -68.73 55.09 -18.14
N VAL A 183 -68.96 53.83 -18.52
CA VAL A 183 -69.83 53.49 -19.66
C VAL A 183 -71.27 53.93 -19.40
N ASP A 184 -71.80 53.76 -18.19
CA ASP A 184 -73.14 54.22 -17.83
C ASP A 184 -73.26 55.76 -17.91
N GLU A 185 -72.25 56.47 -17.40
CA GLU A 185 -72.16 57.94 -17.47
C GLU A 185 -72.15 58.43 -18.92
N ILE A 186 -71.27 57.88 -19.75
CA ILE A 186 -71.17 58.22 -21.18
C ILE A 186 -72.48 57.89 -21.91
N ALA A 187 -73.12 56.76 -21.59
CA ALA A 187 -74.40 56.39 -22.18
C ALA A 187 -75.51 57.37 -21.80
N ALA A 188 -75.58 57.81 -20.54
CA ALA A 188 -76.54 58.81 -20.08
C ALA A 188 -76.30 60.19 -20.72
N GLU A 189 -75.05 60.65 -20.78
CA GLU A 189 -74.67 61.91 -21.43
C GLU A 189 -74.99 61.88 -22.93
N THR A 190 -74.65 60.78 -23.62
CA THR A 190 -74.94 60.61 -25.05
C THR A 190 -76.45 60.57 -25.30
N ALA A 191 -77.21 59.83 -24.48
CA ALA A 191 -78.67 59.78 -24.59
C ALA A 191 -79.29 61.17 -24.33
N GLN A 192 -78.78 61.93 -23.36
CA GLN A 192 -79.26 63.28 -23.08
C GLN A 192 -78.97 64.23 -24.25
N ALA A 193 -77.78 64.17 -24.85
CA ALA A 193 -77.43 64.95 -26.02
C ALA A 193 -78.33 64.64 -27.23
N VAL A 194 -78.58 63.35 -27.49
CA VAL A 194 -79.45 62.90 -28.60
C VAL A 194 -80.90 63.33 -28.38
N VAL A 195 -81.46 63.13 -27.18
CA VAL A 195 -82.84 63.53 -26.87
C VAL A 195 -82.99 65.05 -26.87
N GLY A 196 -81.99 65.79 -26.36
CA GLY A 196 -81.96 67.24 -26.38
C GLY A 196 -82.04 67.83 -27.79
N GLN A 197 -81.36 67.20 -28.76
CA GLN A 197 -81.47 67.57 -30.17
C GLN A 197 -82.83 67.25 -30.81
N LEU A 198 -83.54 66.22 -30.33
CA LEU A 198 -84.80 65.76 -30.93
C LEU A 198 -86.06 66.44 -30.36
N VAL A 199 -86.12 66.65 -29.04
CA VAL A 199 -87.37 67.00 -28.31
C VAL A 199 -87.24 68.28 -27.47
N GLY A 200 -86.04 68.86 -27.34
CA GLY A 200 -85.78 70.05 -26.52
C GLY A 200 -85.20 69.73 -25.14
N ASP A 201 -85.20 70.68 -24.21
CA ASP A 201 -84.54 70.53 -22.91
C ASP A 201 -85.28 69.52 -22.01
N VAL A 202 -84.61 68.43 -21.64
CA VAL A 202 -85.16 67.35 -20.80
C VAL A 202 -84.29 67.21 -19.54
N PRO A 203 -84.90 67.10 -18.35
CA PRO A 203 -84.14 66.97 -17.11
C PRO A 203 -83.23 65.74 -17.10
N ALA A 204 -81.95 65.96 -16.78
CA ALA A 204 -80.89 64.94 -16.78
C ALA A 204 -81.22 63.71 -15.92
N ASP A 205 -81.93 63.90 -14.82
CA ASP A 205 -82.30 62.82 -13.90
C ASP A 205 -83.31 61.85 -14.51
N SER A 206 -84.18 62.33 -15.40
CA SER A 206 -85.14 61.48 -16.11
C SER A 206 -84.45 60.61 -17.17
N VAL A 207 -83.45 61.15 -17.86
CA VAL A 207 -82.64 60.40 -18.84
C VAL A 207 -81.79 59.34 -18.14
N ARG A 208 -81.12 59.70 -17.02
CA ARG A 208 -80.38 58.73 -16.19
C ARG A 208 -81.28 57.60 -15.68
N ALA A 209 -82.48 57.92 -15.20
CA ALA A 209 -83.43 56.91 -14.73
C ALA A 209 -83.88 55.96 -15.86
N ALA A 210 -84.08 56.47 -17.07
CA ALA A 210 -84.46 55.66 -18.24
C ALA A 210 -83.33 54.72 -18.69
N VAL A 211 -82.09 55.21 -18.77
CA VAL A 211 -80.91 54.40 -19.11
C VAL A 211 -80.69 53.30 -18.05
N ALA A 212 -80.82 53.63 -16.77
CA ALA A 212 -80.73 52.65 -15.68
C ALA A 212 -81.81 51.56 -15.76
N LYS A 213 -83.03 51.92 -16.19
CA LYS A 213 -84.16 50.99 -16.33
C LYS A 213 -84.00 49.97 -17.46
N VAL A 214 -83.17 50.25 -18.46
CA VAL A 214 -82.86 49.32 -19.57
C VAL A 214 -81.71 48.36 -19.19
N LYS A 215 -80.87 48.74 -18.22
CA LYS A 215 -79.72 47.95 -17.74
C LYS A 215 -80.09 46.85 -16.75
N GLY A 216 -81.14 47.05 -15.95
CA GLY A 216 -81.66 46.07 -14.98
C GLY A 216 -82.60 45.05 -15.63
#